data_AF-A0A2T0UDD8-F1
#
_entry.id   AF-A0A2T0UDD8-F1
#
_cell.length_a   1.000
_cell.length_b   1.000
_cell.length_c   1.000
_cell.angle_alpha   90.00
_cell.angle_beta   90.00
_cell.angle_gamma   90.00
#
_symmetry.space_group_name_H-M   'P 1'
#
loop_
_entity.id
_entity.type
_entity.pdbx_description
1 polymer ?
#
loop_
_entity_poly.entity_id
_entity_poly.type
_entity_poly.pdbx_seq_one_letter_code
_entity_poly.pdbx_strand_id
1 'polypeptide(L)'
;MWRVDWSVRGPGRALVLAVPGRVRIIGPDPELGRWLGTEFNRYIKLTGDIAWSEPEFTTAEVSFDLDLATGLTAAADDVSVAISGPIERYLTRKDDYDLGGVPHILSTVWIPCREAVIAVGGEPLPGGPRVDEDGPMSSAFIADAEVWCTADHPRK
;
A
#
# COMPACT_ATOMS: atom_id res chain seq x y z
N MET A 1 -1.75 -0.67 -2.82
CA MET A 1 -1.43 -1.75 -3.77
C MET A 1 -0.20 -2.48 -3.28
N TRP A 2 -0.19 -3.81 -3.32
CA TRP A 2 0.92 -4.65 -2.87
C TRP A 2 1.51 -5.43 -4.06
N ARG A 3 2.83 -5.31 -4.25
CA ARG A 3 3.67 -6.28 -4.95
C ARG A 3 4.57 -6.92 -3.89
N VAL A 4 4.33 -8.19 -3.60
CA VAL A 4 5.04 -8.94 -2.57
C VAL A 4 6.03 -9.86 -3.27
N ASP A 5 7.32 -9.57 -3.16
CA ASP A 5 8.37 -10.40 -3.74
C ASP A 5 8.68 -11.62 -2.85
N TRP A 6 8.43 -11.52 -1.54
CA TRP A 6 8.52 -12.61 -0.57
C TRP A 6 7.67 -12.32 0.67
N SER A 7 7.03 -13.35 1.21
CA SER A 7 6.37 -13.33 2.53
C SER A 7 6.24 -14.74 3.09
N VAL A 8 5.73 -14.87 4.33
CA VAL A 8 5.33 -16.16 4.92
C VAL A 8 4.18 -16.84 4.16
N ARG A 9 3.44 -16.11 3.32
CA ARG A 9 2.40 -16.61 2.41
C ARG A 9 2.87 -16.72 0.96
N GLY A 10 4.17 -16.54 0.71
CA GLY A 10 4.73 -16.53 -0.63
C GLY A 10 4.63 -15.17 -1.32
N PRO A 11 5.11 -15.07 -2.56
CA PRO A 11 5.03 -13.87 -3.37
C PRO A 11 3.63 -13.69 -3.97
N GLY A 12 3.30 -12.47 -4.40
CA GLY A 12 2.06 -12.22 -5.12
C GLY A 12 1.70 -10.74 -5.22
N ARG A 13 0.49 -10.48 -5.69
CA ARG A 13 -0.06 -9.13 -5.85
C ARG A 13 -1.42 -9.05 -5.20
N ALA A 14 -1.72 -7.91 -4.59
CA ALA A 14 -3.04 -7.63 -4.04
C ALA A 14 -3.34 -6.13 -4.07
N LEU A 15 -4.55 -5.77 -4.49
CA LEU A 15 -5.10 -4.44 -4.32
C LEU A 15 -5.92 -4.42 -3.03
N VAL A 16 -5.64 -3.46 -2.15
CA VAL A 16 -6.42 -3.19 -0.95
C VAL A 16 -7.09 -1.84 -1.15
N LEU A 17 -8.41 -1.82 -1.19
CA LEU A 17 -9.23 -0.63 -1.27
C LEU A 17 -9.97 -0.45 0.05
N ALA A 18 -9.69 0.64 0.75
CA ALA A 18 -10.44 1.05 1.94
C ALA A 18 -11.17 2.35 1.63
N VAL A 19 -12.49 2.35 1.81
CA VAL A 19 -13.37 3.51 1.74
C VAL A 19 -14.25 3.53 2.99
N PRO A 20 -14.92 4.64 3.35
CA PRO A 20 -15.76 4.69 4.54
C PRO A 20 -16.76 3.52 4.60
N GLY A 21 -16.64 2.70 5.64
CA GLY A 21 -17.52 1.56 5.90
C GLY A 21 -17.24 0.30 5.09
N ARG A 22 -16.22 0.28 4.20
CA ARG A 22 -15.93 -0.89 3.37
C ARG A 22 -14.43 -1.05 3.10
N VAL A 23 -13.92 -2.23 3.41
CA VAL A 23 -12.59 -2.69 3.01
C VAL A 23 -12.75 -3.83 2.03
N ARG A 24 -12.03 -3.76 0.90
CA ARG A 24 -12.01 -4.80 -0.12
C ARG A 24 -10.58 -5.15 -0.49
N ILE A 25 -10.31 -6.45 -0.60
CA ILE A 25 -9.01 -7.00 -1.01
C ILE A 25 -9.21 -7.82 -2.28
N ILE A 26 -8.48 -7.45 -3.32
CA ILE A 26 -8.60 -8.01 -4.67
C ILE A 26 -7.26 -8.62 -5.06
N GLY A 27 -7.22 -9.90 -5.41
CA GLY A 27 -5.99 -10.57 -5.85
C GLY A 27 -6.21 -12.03 -6.24
N PRO A 28 -5.26 -12.65 -6.94
CA PRO A 28 -5.39 -14.03 -7.43
C PRO A 28 -5.24 -15.06 -6.30
N ASP A 29 -4.55 -14.70 -5.21
CA ASP A 29 -4.34 -15.56 -4.05
C ASP A 29 -5.14 -15.05 -2.82
N PRO A 30 -6.24 -15.73 -2.46
CA PRO A 30 -7.03 -15.39 -1.27
C PRO A 30 -6.28 -15.55 0.05
N GLU A 31 -5.28 -16.42 0.16
CA GLU A 31 -4.52 -16.60 1.39
C GLU A 31 -3.59 -15.42 1.65
N LEU A 32 -2.85 -15.00 0.62
CA LEU A 32 -2.06 -13.77 0.67
C LEU A 32 -2.95 -12.56 0.96
N GLY A 33 -4.07 -12.43 0.25
CA GLY A 33 -5.03 -11.34 0.47
C GLY A 33 -5.55 -11.30 1.92
N ARG A 34 -5.95 -12.46 2.46
CA ARG A 34 -6.42 -12.56 3.85
C ARG A 34 -5.35 -12.16 4.83
N TRP A 35 -4.14 -12.67 4.67
CA TRP A 35 -3.01 -12.32 5.54
C TRP A 35 -2.70 -10.82 5.49
N LEU A 36 -2.67 -10.21 4.31
CA LEU A 36 -2.49 -8.76 4.16
C LEU A 36 -3.59 -7.96 4.87
N GLY A 37 -4.83 -8.44 4.86
CA GLY A 37 -5.96 -7.78 5.53
C GLY A 37 -5.95 -7.92 7.06
N THR A 38 -5.64 -9.12 7.56
CA THR A 38 -5.78 -9.45 8.99
C THR A 38 -4.52 -9.23 9.81
N GLU A 39 -3.33 -9.37 9.21
CA GLU A 39 -2.06 -9.28 9.94
C GLU A 39 -1.30 -7.99 9.65
N PHE A 40 -1.67 -7.28 8.59
CA PHE A 40 -0.84 -6.22 8.04
C PHE A 40 -1.56 -4.87 7.94
N ASN A 41 -2.40 -4.69 6.93
CA ASN A 41 -2.94 -3.37 6.56
C ASN A 41 -3.85 -2.77 7.65
N ARG A 42 -4.54 -3.60 8.45
CA ARG A 42 -5.35 -3.14 9.59
C ARG A 42 -4.54 -2.42 10.68
N TYR A 43 -3.22 -2.66 10.73
CA TYR A 43 -2.32 -2.09 11.74
C TYR A 43 -1.39 -1.02 11.17
N ILE A 44 -1.32 -0.88 9.84
CA ILE A 44 -0.57 0.22 9.22
C ILE A 44 -1.27 1.52 9.56
N LYS A 45 -0.54 2.41 10.23
CA LYS A 45 -1.03 3.76 10.53
C LYS A 45 -0.84 4.66 9.31
N LEU A 46 -1.81 4.64 8.42
CA LEU A 46 -1.95 5.65 7.38
C LEU A 46 -2.65 6.89 7.96
N THR A 47 -2.33 8.06 7.42
CA THR A 47 -3.04 9.30 7.77
C THR A 47 -4.43 9.26 7.14
N GLY A 48 -5.48 9.29 7.97
CA GLY A 48 -6.88 9.29 7.54
C GLY A 48 -7.79 8.47 8.47
N ASP A 49 -9.03 8.91 8.62
CA ASP A 49 -10.00 8.35 9.59
C ASP A 49 -10.80 7.16 9.04
N ILE A 50 -10.25 6.39 8.09
CA ILE A 50 -10.99 5.23 7.54
C ILE A 50 -10.91 4.08 8.55
N ALA A 51 -12.01 3.90 9.30
CA ALA A 51 -12.15 2.77 10.21
C ALA A 51 -12.04 1.45 9.44
N TRP A 52 -11.19 0.54 9.93
CA TRP A 52 -10.98 -0.76 9.31
C TRP A 52 -12.16 -1.71 9.59
N SER A 53 -12.91 -2.08 8.55
CA SER A 53 -13.96 -3.09 8.63
C SER A 53 -13.42 -4.49 8.31
N GLU A 54 -14.24 -5.53 8.52
CA GLU A 54 -13.93 -6.88 7.99
C GLU A 54 -13.76 -6.80 6.46
N PRO A 55 -12.66 -7.32 5.89
CA PRO A 55 -12.43 -7.23 4.45
C PRO A 55 -13.33 -8.14 3.62
N GLU A 56 -13.88 -7.61 2.54
CA GLU A 56 -14.46 -8.39 1.45
C GLU A 56 -13.36 -8.87 0.51
N PHE A 57 -13.39 -10.14 0.10
CA PHE A 57 -12.39 -10.71 -0.79
C PHE A 57 -12.95 -10.91 -2.20
N THR A 58 -12.18 -10.49 -3.20
CA THR A 58 -12.48 -10.77 -4.61
C THR A 58 -11.27 -11.42 -5.27
N THR A 59 -11.47 -12.61 -5.82
CA THR A 59 -10.43 -13.27 -6.62
C THR A 59 -10.40 -12.67 -8.02
N ALA A 60 -9.33 -11.97 -8.36
CA ALA A 60 -9.10 -11.44 -9.70
C ALA A 60 -7.60 -11.22 -9.94
N GLU A 61 -7.19 -11.25 -11.20
CA GLU A 61 -5.82 -10.87 -11.60
C GLU A 61 -5.54 -9.41 -11.29
N VAL A 62 -4.27 -9.11 -11.02
CA VAL A 62 -3.82 -7.74 -10.71
C VAL A 62 -2.75 -7.30 -11.70
N SER A 63 -3.14 -6.38 -12.58
CA SER A 63 -2.20 -5.65 -13.44
C SER A 63 -1.45 -4.61 -12.62
N PHE A 64 -0.17 -4.46 -12.90
CA PHE A 64 0.73 -3.59 -12.16
C PHE A 64 1.89 -3.19 -13.07
N ASP A 65 2.10 -1.89 -13.19
CA ASP A 65 3.24 -1.28 -13.83
C ASP A 65 3.82 -0.19 -12.92
N LEU A 66 5.12 -0.23 -12.70
CA LEU A 66 5.82 0.67 -11.80
C LEU A 66 7.13 1.10 -12.46
N ASP A 67 7.26 2.41 -12.61
CA ASP A 67 8.50 3.06 -12.94
C ASP A 67 8.71 4.17 -11.92
N LEU A 68 9.73 4.02 -11.07
CA LEU A 68 10.00 4.98 -10.01
C LEU A 68 10.27 6.40 -10.54
N ALA A 69 10.57 6.59 -11.82
CA ALA A 69 10.75 7.89 -12.44
C ALA A 69 9.42 8.55 -12.84
N THR A 70 8.40 7.79 -13.20
CA THR A 70 7.15 8.31 -13.78
C THR A 70 5.93 8.06 -12.89
N GLY A 71 5.87 6.92 -12.19
CA GLY A 71 4.81 6.60 -11.25
C GLY A 71 4.39 5.13 -11.27
N LEU A 72 3.14 4.88 -10.89
CA LEU A 72 2.54 3.56 -10.78
C LEU A 72 1.16 3.55 -11.44
N THR A 73 0.87 2.49 -12.19
CA THR A 73 -0.50 2.14 -12.58
C THR A 73 -0.82 0.71 -12.15
N ALA A 74 -2.04 0.49 -11.68
CA ALA A 74 -2.51 -0.84 -11.30
C ALA A 74 -4.01 -0.95 -11.52
N ALA A 75 -4.48 -2.15 -11.84
CA ALA A 75 -5.91 -2.43 -11.90
C ALA A 75 -6.21 -3.87 -11.51
N ALA A 76 -7.34 -4.06 -10.82
CA ALA A 76 -7.87 -5.35 -10.39
C ALA A 76 -9.39 -5.28 -10.31
N ASP A 77 -10.07 -6.25 -10.92
CA ASP A 77 -11.53 -6.24 -11.06
C ASP A 77 -12.07 -4.91 -11.63
N ASP A 78 -12.96 -4.21 -10.92
CA ASP A 78 -13.50 -2.91 -11.31
C ASP A 78 -12.69 -1.72 -10.76
N VAL A 79 -11.55 -1.96 -10.09
CA VAL A 79 -10.73 -0.92 -9.46
C VAL A 79 -9.48 -0.62 -10.28
N SER A 80 -9.23 0.65 -10.55
CA SER A 80 -7.97 1.13 -11.12
C SER A 80 -7.33 2.22 -10.27
N VAL A 81 -6.00 2.23 -10.22
CA VAL A 81 -5.19 3.21 -9.50
C VAL A 81 -4.11 3.74 -10.44
N ALA A 82 -3.96 5.05 -10.49
CA ALA A 82 -2.83 5.72 -11.11
C ALA A 82 -2.20 6.68 -10.10
N ILE A 83 -0.87 6.66 -9.97
CA ILE A 83 -0.09 7.58 -9.14
C ILE A 83 1.04 8.12 -10.03
N SER A 84 1.23 9.44 -10.06
CA SER A 84 2.19 10.10 -10.95
C SER A 84 2.87 11.31 -10.31
N GLY A 85 3.93 11.77 -10.97
CA GLY A 85 4.73 12.92 -10.53
C GLY A 85 5.49 12.68 -9.22
N PRO A 86 6.44 11.74 -9.18
CA PRO A 86 7.35 11.59 -8.04
C PRO A 86 8.01 12.91 -7.64
N ILE A 87 8.03 13.23 -6.35
CA ILE A 87 8.56 14.51 -5.82
C ILE A 87 10.03 14.36 -5.39
N GLU A 88 10.28 13.44 -4.46
CA GLU A 88 11.58 13.18 -3.82
C GLU A 88 11.64 11.69 -3.44
N ARG A 89 12.83 11.13 -3.22
CA ARG A 89 13.00 9.74 -2.77
C ARG A 89 13.73 9.70 -1.43
N TYR A 90 13.16 8.98 -0.48
CA TYR A 90 13.73 8.82 0.85
C TYR A 90 14.00 7.35 1.13
N LEU A 91 15.22 7.03 1.56
CA LEU A 91 15.45 5.77 2.25
C LEU A 91 15.06 5.96 3.71
N THR A 92 14.00 5.28 4.13
CA THR A 92 13.50 5.38 5.50
C THR A 92 13.71 4.07 6.23
N ARG A 93 13.95 4.18 7.54
CA ARG A 93 14.06 3.04 8.44
C ARG A 93 13.42 3.38 9.77
N LYS A 94 12.60 2.46 10.27
CA LYS A 94 12.00 2.51 11.60
C LYS A 94 12.26 1.20 12.31
N ASP A 95 13.02 1.27 13.40
CA ASP A 95 13.46 0.07 14.14
C ASP A 95 12.40 -0.46 15.14
N ASP A 96 11.35 0.32 15.39
CA ASP A 96 10.32 0.08 16.40
C ASP A 96 8.90 0.27 15.85
N TYR A 97 8.65 -0.13 14.60
CA TYR A 97 7.32 -0.07 14.02
C TYR A 97 6.39 -1.05 14.76
N ASP A 98 5.41 -0.52 15.47
CA ASP A 98 4.37 -1.31 16.12
C ASP A 98 3.33 -1.80 15.09
N LEU A 99 3.36 -3.09 14.80
CA LEU A 99 2.39 -3.77 13.95
C LEU A 99 1.51 -4.66 14.84
N GLY A 100 0.38 -4.11 15.30
CA GLY A 100 -0.61 -4.86 16.07
C GLY A 100 -0.13 -5.32 17.46
N GLY A 101 0.74 -4.53 18.11
CA GLY A 101 1.36 -4.87 19.39
C GLY A 101 2.70 -5.61 19.27
N VAL A 102 3.14 -5.90 18.05
CA VAL A 102 4.39 -6.62 17.78
C VAL A 102 5.42 -5.67 17.15
N PRO A 103 6.56 -5.41 17.81
CA PRO A 103 7.62 -4.57 17.25
C PRO A 103 8.27 -5.20 16.02
N HIS A 104 8.35 -4.40 14.95
CA HIS A 104 9.01 -4.75 13.69
C HIS A 104 10.02 -3.68 13.30
N ILE A 105 11.01 -4.10 12.54
CA ILE A 105 11.91 -3.23 11.80
C ILE A 105 11.33 -3.06 10.39
N LEU A 106 11.08 -1.81 10.00
CA LEU A 106 10.69 -1.42 8.64
C LEU A 106 11.86 -0.70 7.98
N SER A 107 12.23 -1.10 6.76
CA SER A 107 13.07 -0.29 5.87
C SER A 107 12.37 -0.19 4.52
N THR A 108 12.24 1.01 3.96
CA THR A 108 11.49 1.22 2.72
C THR A 108 12.00 2.45 1.96
N VAL A 109 11.95 2.39 0.63
CA VAL A 109 12.08 3.56 -0.21
C VAL A 109 10.72 4.22 -0.32
N TRP A 110 10.61 5.44 0.20
CA TRP A 110 9.39 6.22 0.20
C TRP A 110 9.47 7.33 -0.85
N ILE A 111 8.43 7.43 -1.69
CA ILE A 111 8.38 8.36 -2.83
C ILE A 111 7.02 9.08 -2.85
N PRO A 112 6.91 10.27 -2.26
CA PRO A 112 5.71 11.10 -2.38
C PRO A 112 5.46 11.48 -3.84
N CYS A 113 4.19 11.53 -4.23
CA CYS A 113 3.75 11.79 -5.61
C CYS A 113 2.72 12.93 -5.64
N ARG A 114 2.77 13.76 -6.69
CA ARG A 114 1.90 14.94 -6.85
C ARG A 114 0.46 14.56 -7.17
N GLU A 115 0.27 13.49 -7.92
CA GLU A 115 -1.00 13.11 -8.50
C GLU A 115 -1.34 11.67 -8.13
N ALA A 116 -2.62 11.42 -7.83
CA ALA A 116 -3.16 10.08 -7.73
C ALA A 116 -4.66 10.09 -8.01
N VAL A 117 -5.12 9.04 -8.68
CA VAL A 117 -6.53 8.78 -8.97
C VAL A 117 -6.82 7.34 -8.63
N ILE A 118 -7.94 7.12 -7.95
CA ILE A 118 -8.54 5.80 -7.75
C ILE A 118 -9.90 5.85 -8.46
N ALA A 119 -10.21 4.87 -9.29
CA ALA A 119 -11.53 4.74 -9.92
C ALA A 119 -12.12 3.36 -9.63
N VAL A 120 -13.44 3.31 -9.48
CA VAL A 120 -14.23 2.09 -9.23
C VAL A 120 -15.36 2.05 -10.26
N GLY A 121 -15.45 0.96 -11.03
CA GLY A 121 -16.41 0.85 -12.13
C GLY A 121 -16.20 1.88 -13.24
N GLY A 122 -14.97 2.40 -13.39
CA GLY A 122 -14.62 3.46 -14.33
C GLY A 122 -14.86 4.89 -13.80
N GLU A 123 -15.52 5.04 -12.65
CA GLU A 123 -15.80 6.35 -12.05
C GLU A 123 -14.73 6.72 -11.01
N PRO A 124 -14.06 7.89 -11.14
CA PRO A 124 -13.11 8.36 -10.14
C PRO A 124 -13.76 8.54 -8.77
N LEU A 125 -13.09 8.06 -7.72
CA LEU A 125 -13.48 8.38 -6.35
C LEU A 125 -13.25 9.87 -6.06
N PRO A 126 -14.12 10.52 -5.28
CA PRO A 126 -13.98 11.92 -4.96
C PRO A 126 -12.72 12.17 -4.11
N GLY A 127 -12.07 13.31 -4.35
CA GLY A 127 -10.87 13.74 -3.62
C GLY A 127 -9.63 13.81 -4.50
N GLY A 128 -8.48 13.98 -3.87
CA GLY A 128 -7.18 14.01 -4.52
C GLY A 128 -6.05 14.01 -3.49
N PRO A 129 -4.79 13.84 -3.92
CA PRO A 129 -3.65 13.93 -3.02
C PRO A 129 -3.58 15.29 -2.33
N ARG A 130 -3.27 15.27 -1.03
CA ARG A 130 -2.86 16.47 -0.32
C ARG A 130 -1.33 16.55 -0.37
N VAL A 131 -0.82 17.43 -1.22
CA VAL A 131 0.61 17.73 -1.33
C VAL A 131 0.95 18.81 -0.30
N ASP A 132 2.05 18.63 0.41
CA ASP A 132 2.59 19.63 1.32
C ASP A 132 3.22 20.78 0.52
N GLU A 133 2.85 22.02 0.81
CA GLU A 133 3.39 23.20 0.11
C GLU A 133 4.78 23.59 0.67
N ASP A 134 5.06 23.23 1.92
CA ASP A 134 6.27 23.63 2.64
C ASP A 134 7.37 22.56 2.60
N GLY A 135 7.09 21.38 2.03
CA GLY A 135 8.04 20.27 1.99
C GLY A 135 7.71 19.21 0.92
N PRO A 136 8.64 18.29 0.62
CA PRO A 136 8.49 17.36 -0.49
C PRO A 136 7.66 16.13 -0.06
N MET A 137 6.44 16.36 0.43
CA MET A 137 5.54 15.35 1.02
C MET A 137 4.16 15.37 0.36
N SER A 138 3.48 14.22 0.37
CA SER A 138 2.15 14.04 -0.20
C SER A 138 1.44 12.87 0.47
N SER A 139 0.11 12.93 0.55
CA SER A 139 -0.72 11.79 0.96
C SER A 139 -0.75 10.67 -0.09
N ALA A 140 -0.40 10.96 -1.34
CA ALA A 140 -0.13 9.94 -2.36
C ALA A 140 1.37 9.62 -2.36
N PHE A 141 1.70 8.36 -2.23
CA PHE A 141 3.09 7.92 -2.20
C PHE A 141 3.23 6.50 -2.75
N ILE A 142 4.44 6.19 -3.19
CA ILE A 142 4.90 4.84 -3.52
C ILE A 142 5.89 4.42 -2.44
N ALA A 143 5.67 3.23 -1.88
CA ALA A 143 6.66 2.52 -1.08
C ALA A 143 7.21 1.36 -1.94
N ASP A 144 8.53 1.30 -2.10
CA ASP A 144 9.22 0.23 -2.86
C ASP A 144 10.45 -0.26 -2.08
N ALA A 145 10.94 -1.44 -2.44
CA ALA A 145 12.00 -2.14 -1.70
C ALA A 145 11.69 -2.23 -0.18
N GLU A 146 10.40 -2.41 0.14
CA GLU A 146 9.92 -2.43 1.51
C GLU A 146 10.22 -3.78 2.17
N VAL A 147 10.98 -3.74 3.26
CA VAL A 147 11.42 -4.91 4.02
C VAL A 147 10.94 -4.79 5.45
N TRP A 148 10.30 -5.86 5.91
CA TRP A 148 9.81 -6.02 7.28
C TRP A 148 10.55 -7.18 7.94
N CYS A 149 11.07 -6.96 9.13
CA CYS A 149 11.70 -7.98 9.95
C CYS A 149 11.17 -7.92 11.38
N THR A 150 11.17 -9.05 12.07
CA THR A 150 10.93 -9.06 13.52
C THR A 150 12.06 -8.32 14.24
N ALA A 151 11.78 -7.72 15.41
CA ALA A 151 12.77 -6.94 16.14
C ALA A 151 13.99 -7.76 16.63
N ASP A 152 13.85 -9.09 16.74
CA ASP A 152 14.92 -10.03 17.07
C ASP A 152 15.74 -10.49 15.85
N HIS A 153 15.42 -10.02 14.64
CA HIS A 153 16.17 -10.36 13.44
C HIS A 153 17.62 -9.88 13.55
N PRO A 154 18.63 -10.76 13.34
CA PRO A 154 20.02 -10.43 13.58
C PRO A 154 20.48 -9.26 12.70
N ARG A 155 21.01 -8.23 13.34
CA ARG A 155 21.71 -7.12 12.68
C ARG A 155 23.09 -7.63 12.28
N LYS A 156 23.31 -7.86 10.98
CA LYS A 156 24.65 -8.14 10.45
C LYS A 156 25.41 -6.84 10.20
#